data_AF-A0A0E3ZFI2-F1
#
_entry.id   AF-A0A0E3ZFI2-F1
#
_cell.length_a   1.000
_cell.length_b   1.000
_cell.length_c   1.000
_cell.angle_alpha   90.00
_cell.angle_beta   90.00
_cell.angle_gamma   90.00
#
_symmetry.space_group_name_H-M   'P 1'
#
loop_
_entity.id
_entity.type
_entity.pdbx_description
1 polymer ?
#
loop_
_entity_poly.entity_id
_entity_poly.type
_entity_poly.pdbx_seq_one_letter_code
_entity_poly.pdbx_strand_id
1 'polypeptide(L)'
;MKKLKVNFLALAAVLVAGGTMAFSAPATLQSGWYLVEGDAIGNPTAGPSGDCETTNIKELCMVQLRLNANEPIPETVPEAEANGQVIDKAYRQF
;
A
#
# COMPACT_ATOMS: atom_id res chain seq x y z
N MET A 1 -42.34 31.99 5.91
CA MET A 1 -41.26 31.16 5.34
C MET A 1 -40.09 31.15 6.31
N LYS A 2 -39.96 30.12 7.16
CA LYS A 2 -38.91 30.02 8.20
C LYS A 2 -37.76 29.16 7.65
N LYS A 3 -36.56 29.74 7.56
CA LYS A 3 -35.35 29.05 7.10
C LYS A 3 -34.86 28.10 8.21
N LEU A 4 -34.86 26.79 7.96
CA LEU A 4 -34.16 25.83 8.82
C LEU A 4 -32.65 26.01 8.61
N LYS A 5 -31.99 26.61 9.60
CA LYS A 5 -30.53 26.59 9.75
C LYS A 5 -30.15 25.18 10.21
N VAL A 6 -29.80 24.31 9.26
CA VAL A 6 -29.21 23.02 9.59
C VAL A 6 -27.77 23.28 10.01
N ASN A 7 -27.50 22.97 11.27
CA ASN A 7 -26.24 23.19 11.97
C ASN A 7 -25.16 22.28 11.34
N PHE A 8 -24.26 22.87 10.54
CA PHE A 8 -23.18 22.18 9.81
C PHE A 8 -22.15 21.46 10.72
N LEU A 9 -22.26 21.61 12.03
CA LEU A 9 -21.32 21.07 13.02
C LEU A 9 -21.46 19.56 13.29
N ALA A 10 -22.53 18.91 12.84
CA ALA A 10 -22.71 17.46 13.02
C ALA A 10 -22.05 16.61 11.92
N LEU A 11 -21.61 17.21 10.81
CA LEU A 11 -21.02 16.46 9.69
C LEU A 11 -19.50 16.27 9.80
N ALA A 12 -18.89 16.70 10.90
CA ALA A 12 -17.45 16.50 11.13
C ALA A 12 -17.13 15.24 11.96
N ALA A 13 -18.14 14.61 12.58
CA ALA A 13 -17.93 13.52 13.53
C ALA A 13 -17.94 12.11 12.90
N VAL A 14 -18.18 11.97 11.59
CA VAL A 14 -18.32 10.65 10.93
C VAL A 14 -17.05 10.22 10.17
N LEU A 15 -16.00 11.04 10.14
CA LEU A 15 -14.77 10.74 9.36
C LEU A 15 -13.65 10.05 10.16
N VAL A 16 -13.90 9.64 11.41
CA VAL A 16 -12.96 8.80 12.19
C VAL A 16 -13.52 7.38 12.30
N ALA A 17 -13.91 6.83 11.15
CA ALA A 17 -14.18 5.41 10.95
C ALA A 17 -13.82 5.01 9.50
N GLY A 18 -12.80 5.66 8.94
CA GLY A 18 -12.19 5.25 7.67
C GLY A 18 -11.17 4.15 7.94
N GLY A 19 -11.64 2.96 8.29
CA GLY A 19 -10.82 1.76 8.14
C GLY A 19 -10.29 1.74 6.71
N THR A 20 -8.96 1.63 6.58
CA THR A 20 -8.25 1.25 5.35
C THR A 20 -8.88 1.78 4.07
N MET A 21 -8.51 3.01 3.67
CA MET A 21 -8.77 3.49 2.31
C MET A 21 -7.98 2.57 1.36
N ALA A 22 -8.63 1.49 0.92
CA ALA A 22 -8.20 0.73 -0.24
C ALA A 22 -8.21 1.72 -1.39
N PHE A 23 -7.02 2.07 -1.87
CA PHE A 23 -6.83 2.92 -3.04
C PHE A 23 -7.57 2.27 -4.22
N SER A 24 -8.78 2.75 -4.51
CA SER A 24 -9.50 2.43 -5.75
C SER A 24 -8.92 3.32 -6.85
N ALA A 25 -7.65 3.10 -7.16
CA ALA A 25 -7.04 3.67 -8.35
C ALA A 25 -7.47 2.81 -9.56
N PRO A 26 -7.80 3.43 -10.71
CA PRO A 26 -8.28 2.72 -11.88
C PRO A 26 -7.27 1.66 -12.33
N ALA A 27 -7.79 0.56 -12.86
CA ALA A 27 -7.10 -0.67 -13.21
C ALA A 27 -6.17 -0.53 -14.44
N THR A 28 -5.29 0.46 -14.43
CA THR A 28 -4.10 0.57 -15.27
C THR A 28 -2.95 -0.05 -14.49
N LEU A 29 -2.10 -0.89 -15.12
CA LEU A 29 -0.92 -1.53 -14.51
C LEU A 29 -0.34 -0.68 -13.37
N GLN A 30 -0.66 -1.05 -12.12
CA GLN A 30 -0.23 -0.30 -10.95
C GLN A 30 1.06 -0.93 -10.47
N SER A 31 2.17 -0.25 -10.73
CA SER A 31 3.43 -0.54 -10.05
C SER A 31 3.48 0.26 -8.75
N GLY A 32 3.61 -0.42 -7.61
CA GLY A 32 3.66 0.20 -6.30
C GLY A 32 4.69 -0.45 -5.41
N TRP A 33 5.28 0.31 -4.49
CA TRP A 33 6.10 -0.24 -3.43
C TRP A 33 5.22 -0.62 -2.24
N TYR A 34 5.57 -1.71 -1.58
CA TYR A 34 4.87 -2.23 -0.41
C TYR A 34 5.90 -2.55 0.68
N LEU A 35 5.55 -2.27 1.93
CA LEU A 35 6.37 -2.67 3.08
C LEU A 35 6.35 -4.18 3.25
N VAL A 36 7.47 -4.75 3.69
CA VAL A 36 7.60 -6.16 4.01
C VAL A 36 8.03 -6.31 5.47
N GLU A 37 7.28 -7.11 6.21
CA GLU A 37 7.59 -7.50 7.58
C GLU A 37 7.76 -9.03 7.63
N GLY A 38 9.01 -9.49 7.68
CA GLY A 38 9.34 -10.89 7.45
C GLY A 38 9.03 -11.28 6.00
N ASP A 39 7.94 -12.02 5.80
CA ASP A 39 7.44 -12.43 4.49
C ASP A 39 6.09 -11.78 4.12
N ALA A 40 5.45 -11.08 5.05
CA ALA A 40 4.13 -10.49 4.84
C ALA A 40 4.23 -9.18 4.07
N ILE A 41 3.37 -9.01 3.07
CA ILE A 41 3.24 -7.78 2.30
C ILE A 41 2.23 -6.89 3.02
N GLY A 42 2.72 -5.74 3.46
CA GLY A 42 1.95 -4.73 4.16
C GLY A 42 1.43 -3.64 3.24
N ASN A 43 1.33 -2.44 3.79
CA ASN A 43 0.70 -1.31 3.12
C ASN A 43 1.57 -0.76 1.97
N PRO A 44 0.93 -0.17 0.94
CA PRO A 44 1.64 0.55 -0.10
C PRO A 44 2.38 1.77 0.47
N THR A 45 3.52 2.10 -0.12
CA THR A 45 4.43 3.15 0.31
C THR A 45 5.04 3.88 -0.90
N ALA A 46 5.65 5.04 -0.66
CA ALA A 46 6.23 5.88 -1.71
C ALA A 46 7.48 5.26 -2.37
N GLY A 47 8.14 4.32 -1.69
CA GLY A 47 9.35 3.65 -2.17
C GLY A 47 10.41 3.50 -1.09
N PRO A 48 11.52 2.82 -1.41
CA PRO A 48 12.65 2.67 -0.50
C PRO A 48 13.15 4.04 -0.03
N SER A 49 13.23 4.22 1.28
CA SER A 49 13.73 5.43 1.93
C SER A 49 14.25 5.10 3.32
N GLY A 50 15.07 6.00 3.89
CA GLY A 50 15.73 5.76 5.17
C GLY A 50 16.68 4.56 5.08
N ASP A 51 16.52 3.61 6.00
CA ASP A 51 17.38 2.42 6.08
C ASP A 51 17.07 1.35 5.02
N CYS A 52 15.99 1.52 4.25
CA CYS A 52 15.57 0.61 3.18
C CYS A 52 16.12 1.05 1.82
N GLU A 53 16.99 0.24 1.23
CA GLU A 53 17.64 0.52 -0.05
C GLU A 53 17.58 -0.68 -0.99
N THR A 54 17.65 -0.47 -2.30
CA THR A 54 17.64 -1.56 -3.31
C THR A 54 18.92 -2.41 -3.34
N THR A 55 19.87 -2.14 -2.44
CA THR A 55 21.11 -2.91 -2.32
C THR A 55 20.85 -4.14 -1.46
N ASN A 56 20.96 -5.34 -2.04
CA ASN A 56 20.68 -6.60 -1.33
C ASN A 56 21.77 -6.91 -0.29
N ILE A 57 21.50 -6.55 0.96
CA ILE A 57 22.47 -6.64 2.04
C ILE A 57 22.04 -7.56 3.18
N LYS A 58 20.75 -7.67 3.55
CA LYS A 58 20.28 -8.63 4.57
C LYS A 58 18.79 -8.98 4.51
N GLU A 59 17.94 -8.06 4.97
CA GLU A 59 16.52 -8.32 5.27
C GLU A 59 15.64 -7.54 4.31
N LEU A 60 14.72 -8.24 3.63
CA LEU A 60 13.77 -7.60 2.74
C LEU A 60 12.85 -6.70 3.57
N CYS A 61 12.73 -5.45 3.16
CA CYS A 61 11.93 -4.47 3.87
C CYS A 61 10.88 -3.80 2.98
N MET A 62 11.06 -3.84 1.66
CA MET A 62 10.02 -3.47 0.71
C MET A 62 10.11 -4.30 -0.56
N VAL A 63 8.97 -4.44 -1.23
CA VAL A 63 8.86 -5.06 -2.55
C VAL A 63 8.08 -4.15 -3.48
N GLN A 64 8.55 -4.01 -4.72
CA GLN A 64 7.80 -3.36 -5.77
C GLN A 64 6.98 -4.41 -6.51
N LEU A 65 5.67 -4.25 -6.54
CA LEU A 65 4.76 -5.15 -7.23
C LEU A 65 4.22 -4.49 -8.48
N ARG A 66 4.05 -5.27 -9.55
CA ARG A 66 3.26 -4.97 -10.74
C ARG A 66 2.00 -5.80 -10.68
N LEU A 67 0.87 -5.14 -10.49
CA LEU A 67 -0.43 -5.81 -10.49
C LEU A 67 -1.19 -5.45 -11.76
N ASN A 68 -1.79 -6.46 -12.39
CA ASN A 68 -2.70 -6.25 -13.50
C ASN A 68 -4.05 -5.71 -13.01
N ALA A 69 -4.86 -5.29 -13.96
CA ALA A 69 -6.22 -4.86 -13.69
C ALA A 69 -7.02 -5.96 -12.97
N ASN A 70 -7.53 -5.66 -11.77
CA ASN A 70 -8.33 -6.58 -10.92
C ASN A 70 -7.55 -7.75 -10.31
N GLU A 71 -6.23 -7.69 -10.28
CA GLU A 71 -5.41 -8.69 -9.60
C GLU A 71 -5.34 -8.35 -8.10
N PRO A 72 -5.61 -9.30 -7.18
CA PRO A 72 -5.46 -9.05 -5.76
C PRO A 72 -4.00 -8.79 -5.41
N ILE A 73 -3.79 -7.93 -4.41
CA ILE A 73 -2.45 -7.76 -3.82
C ILE A 73 -2.12 -9.08 -3.10
N PRO A 74 -0.98 -9.72 -3.38
CA PRO A 74 -0.54 -10.93 -2.69
C PRO A 74 -0.31 -10.65 -1.20
N GLU A 75 -0.57 -11.64 -0.35
CA GLU A 75 -0.41 -11.48 1.10
C GLU A 75 1.05 -11.66 1.52
N THR A 76 1.84 -12.39 0.73
CA THR A 76 3.23 -12.72 1.04
C THR A 76 4.17 -12.52 -0.14
N VAL A 77 5.43 -12.26 0.15
CA VAL A 77 6.48 -12.12 -0.89
C VAL A 77 6.66 -13.39 -1.71
N PRO A 78 6.71 -14.61 -1.12
CA PRO A 78 6.80 -15.84 -1.91
C PRO A 78 5.61 -16.04 -2.85
N GLU A 79 4.39 -15.64 -2.45
CA GLU A 79 3.22 -15.66 -3.32
C GLU A 79 3.37 -14.69 -4.49
N ALA A 80 3.79 -13.45 -4.21
CA ALA A 80 4.05 -12.44 -5.23
C ALA A 80 5.11 -12.89 -6.25
N GLU A 81 6.16 -13.58 -5.78
CA GLU A 81 7.19 -14.16 -6.63
C GLU A 81 6.66 -15.31 -7.49
N ALA A 82 5.89 -16.23 -6.89
CA ALA A 82 5.26 -17.34 -7.60
C ALA A 82 4.30 -16.84 -8.70
N ASN A 83 3.63 -15.72 -8.45
CA ASN A 83 2.75 -15.06 -9.42
C ASN A 83 3.52 -14.19 -10.44
N GLY A 84 4.84 -14.02 -10.30
CA GLY A 84 5.65 -13.19 -11.18
C GLY A 84 5.33 -11.68 -11.09
N GLN A 85 4.80 -11.23 -9.95
CA GLN A 85 4.35 -9.86 -9.72
C GLN A 85 5.47 -8.94 -9.21
N VAL A 86 6.58 -9.50 -8.70
CA VAL A 86 7.69 -8.73 -8.14
C VAL A 86 8.54 -8.09 -9.25
N ILE A 87 8.62 -6.76 -9.24
CA ILE A 87 9.47 -5.97 -10.15
C ILE A 87 10.86 -5.75 -9.55
N ASP A 88 10.88 -5.33 -8.28
CA ASP A 88 12.10 -4.89 -7.60
C ASP A 88 11.97 -5.13 -6.09
N LYS A 89 13.09 -5.11 -5.38
CA LYS A 89 13.18 -5.40 -3.94
C LYS A 89 14.11 -4.40 -3.26
N ALA A 90 13.72 -3.99 -2.07
CA ALA A 90 14.57 -3.18 -1.20
C ALA A 90 14.79 -3.86 0.15
N TYR A 91 15.99 -3.66 0.68
CA TYR A 91 16.55 -4.35 1.82
C TYR A 91 17.06 -3.33 2.84
N ARG A 92 17.03 -3.71 4.11
CA ARG A 92 17.58 -2.87 5.18
C ARG A 92 19.10 -2.94 5.24
N GLN A 93 19.75 -1.79 5.15
CA GLN A 93 21.16 -1.58 5.55
C GLN A 93 21.23 -1.67 7.08
N PHE A 94 22.25 -2.34 7.63
CA PHE A 94 22.54 -2.33 9.08
C PHE A 94 23.79 -1.51 9.35
#